data_AF-A0A4Y8L3X9-F1
#
_entry.id   AF-A0A4Y8L3X9-F1
#
_cell.length_a   1.000
_cell.length_b   1.000
_cell.length_c   1.000
_cell.angle_alpha   90.00
_cell.angle_beta   90.00
_cell.angle_gamma   90.00
#
_symmetry.space_group_name_H-M   'P 1'
#
loop_
_entity.id
_entity.type
_entity.pdbx_description
1 polymer ?
#
loop_
_entity_poly.entity_id
_entity_poly.type
_entity_poly.pdbx_seq_one_letter_code
_entity_poly.pdbx_strand_id
1 'polypeptide(L)'
;MSRFSIFATCVTLNLLVGNSILFFVPNSPNYFLMIGMSIACVICYALLFYFVLVERRSVPVILLLSILTCIIIELIGCFIASTLTSIEKIVSIEDFVVDILVGIVMGILGNMLMFPLTLAMGLANFFLLLFYRNNVTSSSRTDLFHN
;
A
#
# COMPACT_ATOMS: atom_id res chain seq x y z
N MET A 1 10.84 18.03 -5.30
CA MET A 1 10.91 16.79 -4.49
C MET A 1 11.50 15.69 -5.34
N SER A 2 12.43 14.89 -4.80
CA SER A 2 12.96 13.72 -5.51
C SER A 2 11.95 12.57 -5.52
N ARG A 3 12.09 11.62 -6.45
CA ARG A 3 11.27 10.39 -6.50
C ARG A 3 11.29 9.65 -5.16
N PHE A 4 12.47 9.57 -4.55
CA PHE A 4 12.67 8.92 -3.27
C PHE A 4 11.90 9.60 -2.13
N SER A 5 11.87 10.94 -2.09
CA SER A 5 11.10 11.67 -1.07
C SER A 5 9.60 11.40 -1.16
N ILE A 6 9.02 11.33 -2.36
CA ILE A 6 7.60 11.01 -2.53
C ILE A 6 7.33 9.56 -2.12
N PHE A 7 8.18 8.62 -2.57
CA PHE A 7 8.11 7.22 -2.17
C PHE A 7 8.09 7.08 -0.64
N ALA A 8 9.07 7.69 0.04
CA ALA A 8 9.15 7.65 1.50
C ALA A 8 7.91 8.27 2.16
N THR A 9 7.42 9.39 1.63
CA THR A 9 6.21 10.06 2.16
C THR A 9 4.97 9.17 2.03
N CYS A 10 4.75 8.56 0.87
CA CYS A 10 3.63 7.63 0.66
C CYS A 10 3.74 6.43 1.61
N VAL A 11 4.91 5.82 1.74
CA VAL A 11 5.12 4.70 2.66
C VAL A 11 4.87 5.12 4.10
N THR A 12 5.49 6.20 4.58
CA THR A 12 5.32 6.68 5.95
C THR A 12 3.87 7.06 6.26
N LEU A 13 3.17 7.72 5.33
CA LEU A 13 1.77 8.10 5.49
C LEU A 13 0.85 6.87 5.60
N ASN A 14 1.04 5.87 4.73
CA ASN A 14 0.28 4.62 4.80
C ASN A 14 0.58 3.82 6.07
N LEU A 15 1.86 3.73 6.47
CA LEU A 15 2.25 3.05 7.70
C LEU A 15 1.69 3.74 8.94
N LEU A 16 1.75 5.07 9.02
CA LEU A 16 1.23 5.82 10.16
C LEU A 16 -0.28 5.63 10.30
N VAL A 17 -1.04 5.84 9.22
CA VAL A 17 -2.50 5.72 9.27
C VAL A 17 -2.93 4.26 9.48
N GLY A 18 -2.36 3.32 8.73
CA GLY A 18 -2.68 1.89 8.85
C GLY A 18 -2.37 1.34 10.25
N ASN A 19 -1.20 1.67 10.81
CA ASN A 19 -0.82 1.18 12.13
C ASN A 19 -1.54 1.92 13.26
N SER A 20 -1.83 3.22 13.12
CA SER A 20 -2.54 3.98 14.16
C SER A 20 -3.94 3.44 14.42
N ILE A 21 -4.66 2.99 13.39
CA ILE A 21 -5.99 2.38 13.54
C ILE A 21 -5.94 1.11 14.39
N LEU A 22 -4.88 0.32 14.23
CA LEU A 22 -4.68 -0.91 15.01
C LEU A 22 -4.39 -0.66 16.49
N PHE A 23 -3.96 0.56 16.87
CA PHE A 23 -3.82 0.96 18.28
C PHE A 23 -5.14 1.39 18.93
N PHE A 24 -6.14 1.80 18.15
CA PHE A 24 -7.44 2.27 18.66
C PHE A 24 -8.52 1.18 18.73
N VAL A 25 -8.25 -0.03 18.23
CA VAL A 25 -9.18 -1.16 18.32
C VAL A 25 -9.06 -1.83 19.70
N PRO A 26 -10.17 -2.04 20.44
CA PRO A 26 -10.14 -2.73 21.74
C PRO A 26 -9.72 -4.20 21.58
N ASN A 27 -8.88 -4.70 22.51
CA ASN A 27 -8.27 -6.05 22.60
C ASN A 27 -6.87 -6.27 22.01
N SER A 28 -5.93 -5.35 22.29
CA SER A 28 -4.47 -5.46 22.07
C SER A 28 -4.03 -5.44 20.59
N PRO A 29 -2.88 -4.82 20.26
CA PRO A 29 -2.46 -4.66 18.89
C PRO A 29 -2.18 -6.02 18.23
N ASN A 30 -2.79 -6.26 17.08
CA ASN A 30 -2.49 -7.43 16.27
C ASN A 30 -1.13 -7.21 15.55
N TYR A 31 -0.04 -7.58 16.24
CA TYR A 31 1.33 -7.37 15.76
C TYR A 31 1.61 -8.07 14.42
N PHE A 32 1.06 -9.26 14.19
CA PHE A 32 1.21 -9.96 12.90
C PHE A 32 0.57 -9.18 11.76
N LEU A 33 -0.59 -8.57 12.01
CA LEU A 33 -1.24 -7.70 11.04
C LEU A 33 -0.43 -6.42 10.78
N MET A 34 0.08 -5.76 11.82
CA MET A 34 0.95 -4.59 11.66
C MET A 34 2.19 -4.90 10.83
N ILE A 35 2.86 -6.02 11.11
CA ILE A 35 4.05 -6.47 10.37
C ILE A 35 3.69 -6.79 8.92
N GLY A 36 2.64 -7.57 8.69
CA GLY A 36 2.20 -7.97 7.34
C GLY A 36 1.85 -6.77 6.47
N MET A 37 1.04 -5.86 6.99
CA MET A 37 0.66 -4.61 6.31
C MET A 37 1.87 -3.72 6.04
N SER A 38 2.83 -3.67 6.96
CA SER A 38 4.04 -2.86 6.79
C SER A 38 4.95 -3.38 5.69
N ILE A 39 5.19 -4.70 5.66
CA ILE A 39 5.99 -5.37 4.63
C ILE A 39 5.33 -5.17 3.25
N ALA A 40 4.03 -5.45 3.15
CA ALA A 40 3.28 -5.28 1.91
C ALA A 40 3.34 -3.83 1.40
N CYS A 41 3.18 -2.84 2.28
CA CYS A 41 3.26 -1.43 1.93
C CYS A 41 4.60 -1.05 1.29
N VAL A 42 5.71 -1.43 1.93
CA VAL A 42 7.06 -1.12 1.42
C VAL A 42 7.29 -1.78 0.06
N ILE A 43 6.95 -3.07 -0.08
CA ILE A 43 7.16 -3.83 -1.32
C ILE A 43 6.31 -3.27 -2.46
N CYS A 44 5.02 -3.05 -2.26
CA CYS A 44 4.12 -2.56 -3.30
C CYS A 44 4.52 -1.15 -3.78
N TYR A 45 4.88 -0.24 -2.87
CA TYR A 45 5.36 1.07 -3.28
C TYR A 45 6.73 1.01 -3.97
N ALA A 46 7.63 0.13 -3.52
CA ALA A 46 8.91 -0.07 -4.21
C ALA A 46 8.69 -0.55 -5.64
N LEU A 47 7.82 -1.55 -5.84
CA LEU A 47 7.44 -2.04 -7.16
C LEU A 47 6.78 -0.96 -8.02
N LEU A 48 5.87 -0.17 -7.45
CA LEU A 48 5.20 0.92 -8.14
C LEU A 48 6.20 1.97 -8.64
N PHE A 49 7.08 2.46 -7.78
CA PHE A 49 8.07 3.47 -8.14
C PHE A 49 9.19 2.95 -9.04
N TYR A 50 9.47 1.64 -9.00
CA TYR A 50 10.45 1.01 -9.87
C TYR A 50 9.91 0.77 -11.29
N PHE A 51 8.71 0.22 -11.42
CA PHE A 51 8.15 -0.16 -12.73
C PHE A 51 7.30 0.92 -13.38
N VAL A 52 6.69 1.84 -12.61
CA VAL A 52 5.72 2.80 -13.14
C VAL A 52 6.30 4.20 -13.23
N LEU A 53 6.46 4.69 -14.46
CA LEU A 53 6.76 6.09 -14.74
C LEU A 53 5.52 6.97 -14.55
N VAL A 54 5.25 7.36 -13.31
CA VAL A 54 4.09 8.19 -12.91
C VAL A 54 3.98 9.49 -13.71
N GLU A 55 5.11 10.10 -14.06
CA GLU A 55 5.19 11.37 -14.81
C GLU A 55 4.53 11.30 -16.19
N ARG A 56 4.56 10.13 -16.82
CA ARG A 56 4.05 9.90 -18.18
C ARG A 56 2.59 9.43 -18.21
N ARG A 57 1.94 9.29 -17.06
CA ARG A 57 0.57 8.78 -16.96
C ARG A 57 -0.46 9.91 -16.87
N SER A 58 -1.66 9.64 -17.37
CA SER A 58 -2.79 10.56 -17.26
C SER A 58 -3.33 10.58 -15.82
N VAL A 59 -3.94 11.70 -15.43
CA VAL A 59 -4.57 11.88 -14.10
C VAL A 59 -5.48 10.72 -13.67
N PRO A 60 -6.45 10.25 -14.49
CA PRO A 60 -7.31 9.14 -14.08
C PRO A 60 -6.55 7.83 -13.87
N VAL A 61 -5.47 7.60 -14.62
CA VAL A 61 -4.61 6.42 -14.44
C VAL A 61 -3.85 6.50 -13.11
N ILE A 62 -3.36 7.69 -12.72
CA ILE A 62 -2.66 7.87 -11.43
C ILE A 62 -3.63 7.63 -10.27
N LEU A 63 -4.88 8.09 -10.38
CA LEU A 63 -5.92 7.84 -9.37
C LEU A 63 -6.19 6.34 -9.22
N LEU A 64 -6.46 5.65 -10.33
CA LEU A 64 -6.69 4.20 -10.33
C LEU A 64 -5.48 3.44 -9.78
N LEU A 65 -4.27 3.80 -10.21
CA LEU A 65 -3.04 3.19 -9.74
C LEU A 65 -2.89 3.33 -8.22
N SER A 66 -3.18 4.52 -7.68
CA SER A 66 -3.08 4.81 -6.25
C SER A 66 -4.05 3.98 -5.41
N ILE A 67 -5.33 3.95 -5.79
CA ILE A 67 -6.36 3.17 -5.10
C ILE A 67 -6.05 1.67 -5.21
N LEU A 68 -5.71 1.20 -6.41
CA LEU A 68 -5.37 -0.19 -6.66
C LEU A 68 -4.15 -0.64 -5.85
N THR A 69 -3.15 0.23 -5.69
CA THR A 69 -1.98 -0.04 -4.85
C THR A 69 -2.39 -0.26 -3.40
N CYS A 70 -3.28 0.57 -2.87
CA CYS A 70 -3.75 0.42 -1.49
C CYS A 70 -4.54 -0.89 -1.30
N ILE A 71 -5.40 -1.24 -2.27
CA ILE A 71 -6.14 -2.52 -2.28
C ILE A 71 -5.17 -3.72 -2.29
N ILE A 72 -4.15 -3.67 -3.14
CA ILE A 72 -3.13 -4.72 -3.24
C ILE A 72 -2.31 -4.83 -1.95
N ILE A 73 -1.90 -3.69 -1.37
CA ILE A 73 -1.19 -3.66 -0.09
C ILE A 73 -2.01 -4.36 0.99
N GLU A 74 -3.31 -4.08 1.05
CA GLU A 74 -4.17 -4.68 2.05
C GLU A 74 -4.41 -6.19 1.81
N LEU A 75 -4.63 -6.59 0.56
CA LEU A 75 -4.76 -8.01 0.19
C LEU A 75 -3.50 -8.79 0.58
N ILE A 76 -2.33 -8.30 0.19
CA ILE A 76 -1.05 -8.94 0.47
C ILE A 76 -0.73 -8.87 1.96
N GLY A 77 -0.98 -7.74 2.62
CA GLY A 77 -0.67 -7.54 4.03
C GLY A 77 -1.49 -8.44 4.94
N CYS A 78 -2.80 -8.54 4.71
CA CYS A 78 -3.67 -9.49 5.42
C CYS A 78 -3.30 -10.94 5.13
N PHE A 79 -2.92 -11.27 3.88
CA PHE A 79 -2.44 -12.62 3.54
C PHE A 79 -1.15 -12.98 4.29
N ILE A 80 -0.17 -12.08 4.33
CA ILE A 80 1.07 -12.25 5.10
C ILE A 80 0.74 -12.42 6.59
N ALA A 81 -0.15 -11.59 7.13
CA ALA A 81 -0.55 -11.65 8.54
C ALA A 81 -1.20 -13.00 8.91
N SER A 82 -2.13 -13.47 8.07
CA SER A 82 -2.77 -14.78 8.26
C SER A 82 -1.75 -15.91 8.21
N THR A 83 -0.87 -15.88 7.20
CA THR A 83 0.19 -16.90 7.06
C THR A 83 1.14 -16.90 8.25
N LEU A 84 1.57 -15.73 8.74
CA LEU A 84 2.41 -15.62 9.93
C LEU A 84 1.72 -16.16 11.19
N THR A 85 0.43 -15.89 11.34
CA THR A 85 -0.37 -16.39 12.47
C THR A 85 -0.52 -17.91 12.42
N SER A 86 -0.66 -18.48 11.22
CA SER A 86 -0.73 -19.93 11.03
C SER A 86 0.63 -20.62 11.20
N ILE A 87 1.74 -19.96 10.83
CA ILE A 87 3.11 -20.51 10.98
C ILE A 87 3.44 -20.87 12.42
N GLU A 88 2.96 -20.11 13.41
CA GLU A 88 3.10 -20.47 14.83
C GLU A 88 2.42 -21.79 15.22
N LYS A 89 1.49 -22.28 14.40
CA LYS A 89 0.64 -23.44 14.67
C LYS A 89 0.81 -24.59 13.68
N ILE A 90 1.80 -24.57 12.79
CA ILE A 90 1.92 -25.61 11.75
C ILE A 90 2.19 -26.99 12.37
N VAL A 91 1.24 -27.91 12.14
CA VAL A 91 1.33 -29.33 12.52
C VAL A 91 1.42 -30.24 11.27
N SER A 92 0.95 -29.82 10.08
CA SER A 92 1.03 -30.63 8.85
C SER A 92 1.00 -29.83 7.52
N ILE A 93 1.25 -30.50 6.38
CA ILE A 93 1.25 -29.92 5.02
C ILE A 93 -0.17 -29.74 4.45
N GLU A 94 -1.15 -30.55 4.86
CA GLU A 94 -2.55 -30.36 4.43
C GLU A 94 -3.16 -29.08 5.02
N ASP A 95 -2.79 -28.77 6.27
CA ASP A 95 -3.19 -27.53 6.94
C ASP A 95 -2.70 -26.28 6.18
N PHE A 96 -1.53 -26.37 5.52
CA PHE A 96 -0.94 -25.27 4.77
C PHE A 96 -1.80 -24.80 3.60
N VAL A 97 -2.46 -25.72 2.89
CA VAL A 97 -3.35 -25.35 1.76
C VAL A 97 -4.62 -24.67 2.26
N VAL A 98 -5.15 -25.14 3.39
CA VAL A 98 -6.30 -24.53 4.06
C VAL A 98 -5.94 -23.14 4.57
N ASP A 99 -4.76 -22.97 5.16
CA ASP A 99 -4.26 -21.68 5.65
C ASP A 99 -4.06 -20.63 4.56
N ILE A 100 -3.57 -21.03 3.38
CA ILE A 100 -3.48 -20.13 2.22
C ILE A 100 -4.87 -19.65 1.80
N LEU A 101 -5.84 -20.56 1.72
CA LEU A 101 -7.21 -20.21 1.34
C LEU A 101 -7.85 -19.28 2.39
N VAL A 102 -7.66 -19.58 3.67
CA VAL A 102 -8.10 -18.72 4.78
C VAL A 102 -7.44 -17.34 4.70
N GLY A 103 -6.14 -17.27 4.41
CA GLY A 103 -5.43 -16.01 4.25
C GLY A 103 -5.96 -15.15 3.09
N ILE A 104 -6.32 -15.77 1.96
CA ILE A 104 -6.95 -15.07 0.83
C ILE A 104 -8.33 -14.56 1.23
N VAL A 105 -9.16 -15.39 1.86
CA VAL A 105 -10.51 -14.99 2.32
C VAL A 105 -10.43 -13.86 3.34
N MET A 106 -9.51 -13.95 4.30
CA MET A 106 -9.26 -12.90 5.28
C MET A 106 -8.75 -11.61 4.62
N GLY A 107 -7.94 -11.69 3.58
CA GLY A 107 -7.50 -10.52 2.81
C GLY A 107 -8.62 -9.83 2.04
N ILE A 108 -9.59 -10.58 1.52
CA ILE A 108 -10.79 -10.02 0.88
C ILE A 108 -11.70 -9.37 1.93
N LEU A 109 -11.95 -10.05 3.05
CA LEU A 109 -12.76 -9.52 4.15
C LEU A 109 -12.14 -8.26 4.77
N GLY A 110 -10.82 -8.26 4.96
CA GLY A 110 -10.06 -7.09 5.40
C GLY A 110 -10.31 -5.90 4.49
N ASN A 111 -10.09 -6.09 3.17
CA ASN A 111 -10.34 -5.06 2.17
C ASN A 111 -11.79 -4.54 2.19
N MET A 112 -12.78 -5.42 2.37
CA MET A 112 -14.18 -4.97 2.46
C MET A 112 -14.45 -4.12 3.70
N LEU A 113 -13.83 -4.47 4.83
CA LEU A 113 -13.98 -3.73 6.10
C LEU A 113 -13.25 -2.39 6.08
N MET A 114 -12.01 -2.36 5.57
CA MET A 114 -11.21 -1.13 5.51
C MET A 114 -11.40 -0.36 4.21
N PHE A 115 -12.30 -0.78 3.30
CA PHE A 115 -12.51 -0.12 2.02
C PHE A 115 -12.63 1.42 2.10
N PRO A 116 -13.39 2.01 3.06
CA PRO A 116 -13.46 3.46 3.19
C PRO A 116 -12.12 4.10 3.51
N LEU A 117 -11.32 3.44 4.36
CA LEU A 117 -9.98 3.88 4.71
C LEU A 117 -9.03 3.74 3.51
N THR A 118 -9.06 2.60 2.84
CA THR A 118 -8.25 2.30 1.65
C THR A 118 -8.53 3.31 0.53
N LEU A 119 -9.79 3.74 0.39
CA LEU A 119 -10.17 4.81 -0.53
C LEU A 119 -9.62 6.18 -0.09
N ALA A 120 -9.78 6.56 1.18
CA ALA A 120 -9.27 7.83 1.70
C ALA A 120 -7.74 7.94 1.58
N MET A 121 -7.03 6.85 1.88
CA MET A 121 -5.58 6.75 1.73
C MET A 121 -5.16 6.75 0.27
N GLY A 122 -5.87 6.01 -0.59
CA GLY A 122 -5.67 6.04 -2.04
C GLY A 122 -5.80 7.46 -2.62
N LEU A 123 -6.76 8.25 -2.13
CA LEU A 123 -6.92 9.65 -2.52
C LEU A 123 -5.78 10.54 -2.00
N ALA A 124 -5.38 10.39 -0.74
CA ALA A 124 -4.24 11.13 -0.17
C ALA A 124 -2.94 10.87 -0.96
N ASN A 125 -2.66 9.61 -1.26
CA ASN A 125 -1.52 9.19 -2.08
C ASN A 125 -1.63 9.69 -3.53
N PHE A 126 -2.85 9.74 -4.09
CA PHE A 126 -3.09 10.30 -5.41
C PHE A 126 -2.70 11.79 -5.45
N PHE A 127 -3.07 12.59 -4.44
CA PHE A 127 -2.67 14.00 -4.37
C PHE A 127 -1.14 14.17 -4.31
N LEU A 128 -0.43 13.31 -3.57
CA LEU A 128 1.03 13.31 -3.51
C LEU A 128 1.67 12.98 -4.88
N LEU A 129 1.16 11.95 -5.56
CA LEU A 129 1.62 11.57 -6.90
C LEU A 129 1.32 12.65 -7.96
N LEU A 130 0.17 13.31 -7.85
CA LEU A 130 -0.20 14.43 -8.72
C LEU A 130 0.73 15.63 -8.51
N PHE A 131 1.01 15.98 -7.26
CA PHE A 131 1.95 17.04 -6.91
C PHE A 131 3.34 16.73 -7.46
N TYR A 132 3.81 15.49 -7.32
CA TYR A 132 5.07 15.05 -7.90
C TYR A 132 5.13 15.25 -9.42
N ARG A 133 4.13 14.74 -10.14
CA ARG A 133 4.04 14.86 -11.60
C ARG A 133 4.08 16.32 -12.06
N ASN A 134 3.33 17.20 -11.41
CA ASN A 134 3.26 18.61 -11.79
C ASN A 134 4.60 19.32 -11.61
N ASN A 135 5.33 19.03 -10.53
CA ASN A 135 6.67 19.60 -10.30
C ASN A 135 7.69 19.14 -11.35
N VAL A 136 7.68 17.85 -11.73
CA VAL A 136 8.57 17.34 -12.79
C VAL A 136 8.26 17.97 -14.14
N THR A 137 6.96 18.09 -14.47
CA THR A 137 6.51 18.69 -15.73
C THR A 137 6.88 20.18 -15.80
N SER A 138 6.74 20.92 -14.70
CA SER A 138 7.13 22.33 -14.63
C SER A 138 8.64 22.52 -14.85
N SER A 139 9.47 21.70 -14.20
CA SER A 139 10.93 21.75 -14.36
C SER A 139 11.35 21.55 -15.82
N SER A 140 10.76 20.56 -16.50
CA SER A 140 11.05 20.30 -17.91
C SER A 140 10.63 21.43 -18.86
N ARG A 141 9.67 22.26 -18.45
CA ARG A 141 9.18 23.39 -19.27
C ARG A 141 10.10 24.59 -19.16
N THR A 142 10.64 24.88 -17.97
CA THR A 142 11.60 25.96 -17.74
C THR A 142 12.93 25.72 -18.45
N ASP A 143 13.40 24.48 -18.53
CA ASP A 143 14.65 24.13 -19.23
C ASP A 143 14.55 24.36 -20.76
N LEU A 144 13.33 24.36 -21.29
CA LEU A 144 13.04 24.59 -22.72
C LEU A 144 12.98 26.09 -23.09
N PHE A 145 12.84 26.99 -22.12
CA PHE A 145 12.81 28.44 -22.34
C PHE A 145 14.16 29.13 -22.09
N HIS A 146 15.16 28.38 -21.63
CA HIS A 146 16.52 28.87 -21.38
C HIS A 146 17.56 28.40 -22.43
N ASN A 147 17.11 27.70 -23.48
CA ASN A 147 17.87 27.40 -24.70
C ASN A 147 17.27 28.13 -25.90
#